data_AF-A0A519HU08-F1
#
_entry.id   AF-A0A519HU08-F1
#
_cell.length_a   1.000
_cell.length_b   1.000
_cell.length_c   1.000
_cell.angle_alpha   90.00
_cell.angle_beta   90.00
_cell.angle_gamma   90.00
#
_symmetry.space_group_name_H-M   'P 1'
#
loop_
_entity.id
_entity.type
_entity.pdbx_description
1 polymer ?
#
loop_
_entity_poly.entity_id
_entity_poly.type
_entity_poly.pdbx_seq_one_letter_code
_entity_poly.pdbx_strand_id
1 'polypeptide(L)'
;KIRCTNRDLPLFMPIGRDHGGLTLETRAPVNHIAVVAGPSRPCSAAREGALAWRLLSLLSLNYLSLVDEDAERGALALRELLGLFAQSPDPGLLRQIEGVRSVATRAVVRRHPAPGPIAFGRGLEVQVTVDELSFEGGSAPLLGAVLHHYFSRHVSMNSFVQTVLVSRTRGELKRWHPVSGSRAVL
;
A
#
# COMPACT_ATOMS: atom_id res chain seq x y z
N LYS A 1 -7.73 29.05 17.72
CA LYS A 1 -7.92 27.76 18.43
C LYS A 1 -6.78 26.82 18.01
N ILE A 2 -6.08 26.21 18.96
CA ILE A 2 -5.00 25.23 18.70
C ILE A 2 -5.53 23.83 19.03
N ARG A 3 -5.15 22.83 18.24
CA ARG A 3 -5.45 21.41 18.51
C ARG A 3 -4.19 20.73 19.03
N CYS A 4 -4.33 19.97 20.11
CA CYS A 4 -3.23 19.25 20.77
C CYS A 4 -3.58 17.76 20.87
N THR A 5 -2.57 16.89 21.02
CA THR A 5 -2.74 15.46 21.26
C THR A 5 -2.02 15.07 22.56
N ASN A 6 -2.45 13.98 23.20
CA ASN A 6 -1.90 13.53 24.49
C ASN A 6 -0.70 12.57 24.36
N ARG A 7 -0.10 12.49 23.16
CA ARG A 7 1.06 11.64 22.83
C ARG A 7 0.93 10.24 23.44
N ASP A 8 1.79 9.88 24.40
CA ASP A 8 1.93 8.52 24.95
C ASP A 8 0.89 8.20 26.03
N LEU A 9 0.13 9.20 26.52
CA LEU A 9 -0.86 9.01 27.58
C LEU A 9 -1.89 7.89 27.30
N PRO A 10 -2.43 7.74 26.07
CA PRO A 10 -3.37 6.66 25.77
C PRO A 10 -2.79 5.26 25.97
N LEU A 11 -1.47 5.09 25.90
CA LEU A 11 -0.82 3.77 26.08
C LEU A 11 -0.97 3.23 27.50
N PHE A 12 -1.24 4.09 28.48
CA PHE A 12 -1.47 3.72 29.88
C PHE A 12 -2.94 3.46 30.19
N MET A 13 -3.83 3.55 29.19
CA MET A 13 -5.24 3.25 29.37
C MET A 13 -5.42 1.75 29.70
N PRO A 14 -6.23 1.39 30.72
CA PRO A 14 -6.57 0.00 30.98
C PRO A 14 -7.43 -0.55 29.83
N ILE A 15 -6.91 -1.57 29.13
CA ILE A 15 -7.60 -2.29 28.06
C ILE A 15 -8.10 -3.63 28.62
N GLY A 16 -9.31 -4.07 28.26
CA GLY A 16 -9.79 -5.42 28.55
C GLY A 16 -10.49 -5.65 29.90
N ARG A 17 -10.94 -4.62 30.61
CA ARG A 17 -11.94 -4.80 31.68
C ARG A 17 -13.34 -4.90 31.07
N ASP A 18 -14.25 -5.64 31.72
CA ASP A 18 -15.62 -5.95 31.25
C ASP A 18 -16.43 -4.74 30.78
N HIS A 19 -16.04 -3.54 31.21
CA HIS A 19 -16.48 -2.26 30.67
C HIS A 19 -15.23 -1.42 30.41
N GLY A 20 -14.66 -1.52 29.20
CA GLY A 20 -13.55 -0.64 28.80
C GLY A 20 -13.98 0.79 29.11
N GLY A 21 -13.22 1.49 29.95
CA GLY A 21 -13.65 2.68 30.72
C GLY A 21 -14.00 3.93 29.91
N LEU A 22 -14.51 3.76 28.69
CA LEU A 22 -15.06 4.76 27.81
C LEU A 22 -16.55 4.90 28.11
N THR A 23 -16.96 6.14 28.33
CA THR A 23 -18.37 6.51 28.45
C THR A 23 -18.72 7.43 27.29
N LEU A 24 -19.97 7.34 26.81
CA LEU A 24 -20.46 8.24 25.78
C LEU A 24 -20.82 9.58 26.44
N GLU A 25 -20.24 10.68 25.98
CA GLU A 25 -20.60 12.02 26.50
C GLU A 25 -22.02 12.45 26.09
N THR A 26 -22.58 11.83 25.04
CA THR A 26 -23.93 12.07 24.55
C THR A 26 -24.87 10.96 25.00
N ARG A 27 -26.16 11.26 25.22
CA ARG A 27 -27.17 10.22 25.47
C ARG A 27 -27.57 9.55 24.16
N ALA A 28 -27.11 8.31 23.97
CA ALA A 28 -27.56 7.42 22.90
C ALA A 28 -27.78 6.01 23.46
N PRO A 29 -28.69 5.21 22.88
CA PRO A 29 -28.93 3.83 23.32
C PRO A 29 -27.73 2.94 22.93
N VAL A 30 -26.76 2.80 23.83
CA VAL A 30 -25.54 1.98 23.65
C VAL A 30 -25.47 0.96 24.79
N ASN A 31 -25.36 -0.33 24.45
CA ASN A 31 -25.30 -1.41 25.44
C ASN A 31 -23.94 -1.49 26.15
N HIS A 32 -22.84 -1.36 25.41
CA HIS A 32 -21.47 -1.33 25.95
C HIS A 32 -20.49 -0.73 24.95
N ILE A 33 -19.34 -0.24 25.43
CA ILE A 33 -18.22 0.22 24.62
C ILE A 33 -16.99 -0.61 24.99
N ALA A 34 -16.32 -1.18 23.99
CA ALA A 34 -15.14 -2.01 24.18
C ALA A 34 -14.00 -1.56 23.24
N VAL A 35 -12.77 -1.67 23.74
CA VAL A 35 -11.56 -1.44 22.97
C VAL A 35 -11.12 -2.77 22.35
N VAL A 36 -11.31 -2.92 21.03
CA VAL A 36 -10.98 -4.17 20.30
C VAL A 36 -9.47 -4.39 20.20
N ALA A 37 -8.73 -3.32 19.90
CA ALA A 37 -7.28 -3.29 19.88
C ALA A 37 -6.83 -2.05 20.63
N GLY A 38 -5.77 -2.18 21.42
CA GLY A 38 -5.19 -1.06 22.17
C GLY A 38 -4.73 0.08 21.26
N PRO A 39 -4.52 1.29 21.81
CA PRO A 39 -4.02 2.40 21.03
C PRO A 39 -2.64 2.09 20.46
N SER A 40 -2.43 2.47 19.21
CA SER A 40 -1.13 2.37 18.56
C SER A 40 -0.12 3.29 19.25
N ARG A 41 1.16 2.91 19.24
CA ARG A 41 2.25 3.79 19.69
C ARG A 41 2.24 5.08 18.86
N PRO A 42 2.29 6.27 19.48
CA PRO A 42 2.40 7.52 18.75
C PRO A 42 3.64 7.52 17.86
N CYS A 43 3.44 7.79 16.59
CA CYS A 43 4.54 7.99 15.64
C CYS A 43 4.74 9.50 15.47
N SER A 44 5.96 9.97 15.71
CA SER A 44 6.32 11.35 15.38
C SER A 44 6.43 11.46 13.87
N ALA A 45 5.95 12.56 13.28
CA ALA A 45 6.19 12.83 11.87
C ALA A 45 7.71 12.81 11.61
N ALA A 46 8.14 12.14 10.55
CA ALA A 46 9.52 12.21 10.10
C ALA A 46 9.89 13.68 9.82
N ARG A 47 10.70 14.26 10.70
CA ARG A 47 11.18 15.66 10.61
C ARG A 47 12.51 15.78 9.87
N GLU A 48 13.02 14.68 9.32
CA GLU A 48 14.29 14.64 8.61
C GLU A 48 14.11 15.21 7.19
N GLY A 49 14.88 16.24 6.86
CA GLY A 49 14.79 16.92 5.56
C GLY A 49 15.01 15.97 4.36
N ALA A 50 15.86 14.96 4.51
CA ALA A 50 16.10 13.97 3.47
C ALA A 50 14.86 13.13 3.13
N LEU A 51 14.04 12.76 4.12
CA LEU A 51 12.81 12.01 3.88
C LEU A 51 11.75 12.87 3.16
N ALA A 52 11.64 14.15 3.53
CA ALA A 52 10.76 15.09 2.82
C ALA A 52 11.13 15.21 1.33
N TRP A 53 12.42 15.30 1.01
CA TRP A 53 12.89 15.32 -0.38
C TRP A 53 12.59 14.01 -1.13
N ARG A 54 12.78 12.85 -0.48
CA ARG A 54 12.43 11.55 -1.08
C ARG A 54 10.91 11.42 -1.33
N LEU A 55 10.07 11.91 -0.43
CA LEU A 55 8.62 11.96 -0.63
C LEU A 55 8.22 12.92 -1.76
N LEU A 56 8.88 14.07 -1.87
CA LEU A 56 8.66 14.99 -2.99
C LEU A 56 9.08 14.36 -4.33
N SER A 57 10.19 13.62 -4.36
CA SER A 57 10.58 12.89 -5.57
C SER A 57 9.58 11.79 -5.93
N LEU A 58 8.85 11.20 -4.97
CA LEU A 58 7.76 10.27 -5.28
C LEU A 58 6.62 10.94 -6.09
N LEU A 59 6.36 12.23 -5.88
CA LEU A 59 5.32 12.96 -6.60
C LEU A 59 5.72 13.27 -8.05
N SER A 60 7.02 13.50 -8.28
CA SER A 60 7.57 13.70 -9.62
C SER A 60 7.91 12.38 -10.32
N LEU A 61 7.98 11.27 -9.57
CA LEU A 61 8.45 9.99 -10.08
C LEU A 61 7.58 9.54 -11.26
N ASN A 62 8.24 9.50 -12.40
CA ASN A 62 7.67 9.01 -13.63
C ASN A 62 7.67 7.49 -13.52
N TYR A 63 6.49 6.87 -13.40
CA TYR A 63 6.36 5.42 -13.25
C TYR A 63 7.02 4.64 -14.42
N LEU A 64 7.34 5.33 -15.53
CA LEU A 64 8.15 4.84 -16.65
C LEU A 64 9.51 4.27 -16.24
N SER A 65 10.14 4.73 -15.14
CA SER A 65 11.38 4.12 -14.65
C SER A 65 11.16 2.68 -14.15
N LEU A 66 9.97 2.34 -13.63
CA LEU A 66 9.61 0.95 -13.32
C LEU A 66 9.33 0.12 -14.59
N VAL A 67 9.12 0.77 -15.74
CA VAL A 67 8.78 0.09 -17.01
C VAL A 67 10.02 -0.32 -17.80
N ASP A 68 11.09 0.46 -17.70
CA ASP A 68 12.29 0.32 -18.55
C ASP A 68 13.51 -0.27 -17.81
N GLU A 69 13.38 -0.58 -16.52
CA GLU A 69 14.47 -1.12 -15.69
C GLU A 69 14.43 -2.65 -15.57
N ASP A 70 15.61 -3.26 -15.38
CA ASP A 70 15.75 -4.68 -15.02
C ASP A 70 14.86 -5.03 -13.83
N ALA A 71 14.24 -6.21 -13.84
CA ALA A 71 13.22 -6.59 -12.86
C ALA A 71 13.70 -6.52 -11.38
N GLU A 72 15.00 -6.68 -11.15
CA GLU A 72 15.64 -6.55 -9.83
C GLU A 72 15.79 -5.07 -9.40
N ARG A 73 16.08 -4.16 -10.34
CA ARG A 73 16.16 -2.71 -10.08
C ARG A 73 14.79 -2.13 -9.80
N GLY A 74 13.77 -2.57 -10.54
CA GLY A 74 12.37 -2.23 -10.25
C GLY A 74 11.93 -2.66 -8.85
N ALA A 75 12.38 -3.82 -8.38
CA ALA A 75 12.13 -4.26 -7.01
C ALA A 75 12.91 -3.46 -5.96
N LEU A 76 14.16 -3.07 -6.25
CA LEU A 76 14.91 -2.17 -5.37
C LEU A 76 14.18 -0.83 -5.19
N ALA A 77 13.78 -0.20 -6.30
CA ALA A 77 13.02 1.05 -6.27
C ALA A 77 11.70 0.91 -5.50
N LEU A 78 10.97 -0.19 -5.69
CA LEU A 78 9.74 -0.45 -4.94
C LEU A 78 10.01 -0.67 -3.44
N ARG A 79 11.10 -1.37 -3.07
CA ARG A 79 11.48 -1.55 -1.67
C ARG A 79 11.86 -0.23 -1.01
N GLU A 80 12.63 0.62 -1.69
CA GLU A 80 12.95 1.96 -1.18
C GLU A 80 11.70 2.79 -0.97
N LEU A 81 10.77 2.75 -1.93
CA LEU A 81 9.48 3.43 -1.83
C LEU A 81 8.68 2.93 -0.62
N LEU A 82 8.54 1.62 -0.45
CA LEU A 82 7.83 1.04 0.70
C LEU A 82 8.53 1.38 2.02
N GLY A 83 9.86 1.43 2.02
CA GLY A 83 10.68 1.83 3.16
C GLY A 83 10.39 3.25 3.66
N LEU A 84 10.00 4.18 2.78
CA LEU A 84 9.59 5.54 3.18
C LEU A 84 8.32 5.54 4.05
N PHE A 85 7.46 4.53 3.91
CA PHE A 85 6.25 4.38 4.70
C PHE A 85 6.48 3.57 5.99
N ALA A 86 7.57 2.80 6.06
CA ALA A 86 7.97 2.03 7.23
C ALA A 86 8.70 2.89 8.29
N GLN A 87 8.09 4.01 8.70
CA GLN A 87 8.70 4.96 9.66
C GLN A 87 8.82 4.40 11.09
N SER A 88 8.08 3.34 11.42
CA SER A 88 8.22 2.61 12.69
C SER A 88 9.04 1.35 12.44
N PRO A 89 10.07 1.05 13.26
CA PRO A 89 10.91 -0.14 13.10
C PRO A 89 10.15 -1.40 13.56
N ASP A 90 9.15 -1.81 12.79
CA ASP A 90 8.55 -3.13 12.90
C ASP A 90 9.39 -4.11 12.06
N PRO A 91 10.10 -5.07 12.67
CA PRO A 91 10.90 -6.05 11.94
C PRO A 91 10.06 -6.90 10.98
N GLY A 92 8.77 -7.10 11.29
CA GLY A 92 7.84 -7.82 10.42
C GLY A 92 7.59 -7.05 9.12
N LEU A 93 7.35 -5.74 9.22
CA LEU A 93 7.16 -4.87 8.05
C LEU A 93 8.42 -4.81 7.18
N LEU A 94 9.60 -4.64 7.78
CA LEU A 94 10.87 -4.64 7.03
C LEU A 94 11.11 -5.97 6.32
N ARG A 95 10.81 -7.09 6.98
CA ARG A 95 10.90 -8.42 6.35
C ARG A 95 9.94 -8.54 5.16
N GLN A 96 8.70 -8.05 5.28
CA GLN A 96 7.73 -8.05 4.17
C GLN A 96 8.20 -7.21 2.98
N ILE A 97 8.83 -6.04 3.25
CA ILE A 97 9.42 -5.19 2.20
C ILE A 97 10.54 -5.94 1.49
N GLU A 98 11.47 -6.54 2.23
CA GLU A 98 12.55 -7.37 1.67
C GLU A 98 12.06 -8.63 0.95
N GLY A 99 10.82 -9.05 1.23
CA GLY A 99 10.12 -10.13 0.55
C GLY A 99 9.74 -9.81 -0.90
N VAL A 100 9.77 -8.54 -1.32
CA VAL A 100 9.58 -8.14 -2.72
C VAL A 100 10.86 -8.42 -3.50
N ARG A 101 10.82 -9.42 -4.38
CA ARG A 101 12.01 -9.94 -5.07
C ARG A 101 12.22 -9.33 -6.45
N SER A 102 11.16 -9.27 -7.26
CA SER A 102 11.24 -8.68 -8.59
C SER A 102 9.96 -7.96 -8.96
N VAL A 103 10.10 -6.91 -9.76
CA VAL A 103 8.97 -6.19 -10.35
C VAL A 103 9.23 -6.10 -11.83
N ALA A 104 8.41 -6.77 -12.63
CA ALA A 104 8.46 -6.70 -14.07
C ALA A 104 7.21 -6.01 -14.59
N THR A 105 7.34 -5.27 -15.68
CA THR A 105 6.18 -4.72 -16.36
C THR A 105 6.19 -5.12 -17.83
N ARG A 106 5.01 -5.21 -18.42
CA ARG A 106 4.87 -5.45 -19.86
C ARG A 106 3.66 -4.73 -20.40
N ALA A 107 3.78 -4.23 -21.62
CA ALA A 107 2.64 -3.70 -22.36
C ALA A 107 1.69 -4.86 -22.73
N VAL A 108 0.41 -4.69 -22.43
CA VAL A 108 -0.63 -5.67 -22.75
C VAL A 108 -1.81 -5.00 -23.44
N VAL A 109 -2.45 -5.75 -24.33
CA VAL A 109 -3.73 -5.35 -24.93
C VAL A 109 -4.82 -6.17 -24.27
N ARG A 110 -5.84 -5.49 -23.75
CA ARG A 110 -7.03 -6.11 -23.14
C ARG A 110 -8.27 -5.35 -23.55
N ARG A 111 -9.42 -6.01 -23.36
CA ARG A 111 -10.72 -5.34 -23.44
C ARG A 111 -10.73 -4.18 -22.44
N HIS A 112 -11.10 -3.01 -22.92
CA HIS A 112 -11.21 -1.81 -22.11
C HIS A 112 -12.31 -2.00 -21.05
N PRO A 113 -12.05 -1.65 -19.77
CA PRO A 113 -12.98 -1.93 -18.67
C PRO A 113 -14.21 -1.01 -18.66
N ALA A 114 -14.24 0.07 -19.44
CA ALA A 114 -15.38 0.99 -19.48
C ALA A 114 -16.63 0.35 -20.11
N PRO A 115 -17.83 0.75 -19.65
CA PRO A 115 -19.09 0.32 -20.26
C PRO A 115 -19.19 0.87 -21.69
N GLY A 116 -19.71 0.05 -22.61
CA GLY A 116 -19.88 0.43 -24.02
C GLY A 116 -19.53 -0.70 -25.00
N PRO A 117 -19.34 -0.38 -26.29
CA PRO A 117 -18.93 -1.34 -27.30
C PRO A 117 -17.59 -2.00 -26.94
N ILE A 118 -17.35 -3.21 -27.44
CA ILE A 118 -16.09 -3.92 -27.20
C ILE A 118 -14.95 -3.12 -27.82
N ALA A 119 -14.19 -2.42 -26.98
CA ALA A 119 -12.98 -1.71 -27.35
C ALA A 119 -11.77 -2.42 -26.73
N PHE A 120 -10.65 -2.43 -27.45
CA PHE A 120 -9.37 -2.90 -26.93
C PHE A 120 -8.49 -1.70 -26.61
N GLY A 121 -7.96 -1.66 -25.39
CA GLY A 121 -7.00 -0.64 -24.95
C GLY A 121 -5.60 -1.23 -24.84
N ARG A 122 -4.59 -0.36 -24.94
CA ARG A 122 -3.25 -0.67 -24.44
C ARG A 122 -3.23 -0.36 -22.94
N GLY A 123 -2.61 -1.25 -22.18
CA GLY A 123 -2.39 -1.08 -20.77
C GLY A 123 -1.08 -1.70 -20.33
N LEU A 124 -0.86 -1.67 -19.04
CA LEU A 124 0.34 -2.18 -18.41
C LEU A 124 -0.02 -3.34 -17.49
N GLU A 125 0.65 -4.47 -17.65
CA GLU A 125 0.64 -5.53 -16.64
C GLU A 125 1.89 -5.39 -15.77
N VAL A 126 1.69 -5.22 -14.46
CA VAL A 126 2.75 -5.19 -13.45
C VAL A 126 2.76 -6.52 -12.72
N GLN A 127 3.82 -7.29 -12.92
CA GLN A 127 4.07 -8.53 -12.21
C GLN A 127 4.97 -8.25 -11.01
N VAL A 128 4.47 -8.51 -9.81
CA VAL A 128 5.23 -8.41 -8.56
C VAL A 128 5.52 -9.81 -8.07
N THR A 129 6.80 -10.17 -8.01
CA THR A 129 7.24 -11.45 -7.47
C THR A 129 7.62 -11.29 -6.00
N VAL A 130 7.04 -12.12 -5.14
CA VAL A 130 7.26 -12.11 -3.71
C VAL A 130 7.77 -13.46 -3.21
N ASP A 131 8.48 -13.42 -2.08
CA ASP A 131 8.84 -14.57 -1.28
C ASP A 131 7.82 -14.75 -0.15
N GLU A 132 6.94 -15.76 -0.25
CA GLU A 132 5.86 -15.98 0.72
C GLU A 132 6.37 -16.15 2.17
N LEU A 133 7.59 -16.66 2.36
CA LEU A 133 8.20 -16.84 3.69
C LEU A 133 8.46 -15.50 4.39
N SER A 134 8.63 -14.42 3.62
CA SER A 134 8.80 -13.07 4.16
C SER A 134 7.49 -12.46 4.69
N PHE A 135 6.34 -13.09 4.40
CA PHE A 135 5.01 -12.62 4.79
C PHE A 135 4.40 -13.43 5.95
N GLU A 136 5.21 -14.15 6.73
CA GLU A 136 4.75 -14.81 7.95
C GLU A 136 4.04 -13.82 8.89
N GLY A 137 2.80 -14.15 9.30
CA GLY A 137 1.95 -13.26 10.10
C GLY A 137 1.29 -12.11 9.33
N GLY A 138 1.57 -11.98 8.03
CA GLY A 138 0.98 -10.99 7.12
C GLY A 138 0.29 -11.63 5.92
N SER A 139 -0.04 -10.80 4.92
CA SER A 139 -0.71 -11.26 3.70
C SER A 139 -0.09 -10.64 2.46
N ALA A 140 0.64 -11.43 1.68
CA ALA A 140 1.17 -11.00 0.39
C ALA A 140 0.05 -10.55 -0.58
N PRO A 141 -1.11 -11.24 -0.67
CA PRO A 141 -2.24 -10.75 -1.47
C PRO A 141 -2.78 -9.39 -1.02
N LEU A 142 -2.73 -9.07 0.28
CA LEU A 142 -3.14 -7.74 0.77
C LEU A 142 -2.18 -6.65 0.27
N LEU A 143 -0.86 -6.89 0.38
CA LEU A 143 0.13 -5.98 -0.20
C LEU A 143 -0.10 -5.80 -1.71
N GLY A 144 -0.32 -6.90 -2.43
CA GLY A 144 -0.63 -6.85 -3.87
C GLY A 144 -1.87 -6.01 -4.20
N ALA A 145 -2.90 -6.03 -3.35
CA ALA A 145 -4.10 -5.20 -3.53
C ALA A 145 -3.80 -3.71 -3.32
N VAL A 146 -3.00 -3.38 -2.30
CA VAL A 146 -2.54 -1.99 -2.05
C VAL A 146 -1.69 -1.49 -3.22
N LEU A 147 -0.76 -2.31 -3.69
CA LEU A 147 0.08 -2.00 -4.84
C LEU A 147 -0.74 -1.82 -6.12
N HIS A 148 -1.75 -2.67 -6.35
CA HIS A 148 -2.65 -2.52 -7.49
C HIS A 148 -3.37 -1.16 -7.49
N HIS A 149 -3.91 -0.75 -6.34
CA HIS A 149 -4.52 0.57 -6.19
C HIS A 149 -3.50 1.69 -6.36
N TYR A 150 -2.30 1.53 -5.79
CA TYR A 150 -1.20 2.47 -5.97
C TYR A 150 -0.89 2.67 -7.46
N PHE A 151 -0.61 1.61 -8.21
CA PHE A 151 -0.28 1.72 -9.63
C PHE A 151 -1.42 2.36 -10.46
N SER A 152 -2.69 2.12 -10.12
CA SER A 152 -3.83 2.74 -10.82
C SER A 152 -3.85 4.28 -10.70
N ARG A 153 -3.22 4.84 -9.66
CA ARG A 153 -3.08 6.29 -9.48
C ARG A 153 -1.96 6.91 -10.30
N HIS A 154 -0.99 6.11 -10.73
CA HIS A 154 0.18 6.59 -11.46
C HIS A 154 0.08 6.37 -12.98
N VAL A 155 -0.80 5.48 -13.43
CA VAL A 155 -1.09 5.27 -14.85
C VAL A 155 -2.05 6.35 -15.39
N SER A 156 -1.83 6.76 -16.64
CA SER A 156 -2.66 7.76 -17.33
C SER A 156 -4.10 7.29 -17.50
N MET A 157 -5.05 8.24 -17.54
CA MET A 157 -6.47 7.96 -17.76
C MET A 157 -6.77 7.18 -19.06
N ASN A 158 -5.93 7.33 -20.08
CA ASN A 158 -6.10 6.66 -21.37
C ASN A 158 -5.54 5.24 -21.41
N SER A 159 -5.02 4.74 -20.28
CA SER A 159 -4.42 3.42 -20.14
C SER A 159 -5.05 2.71 -18.93
N PHE A 160 -4.89 1.39 -18.88
CA PHE A 160 -5.26 0.60 -17.71
C PHE A 160 -4.04 -0.06 -17.09
N VAL A 161 -4.15 -0.39 -15.81
CA VAL A 161 -3.17 -1.22 -15.12
C VAL A 161 -3.81 -2.54 -14.69
N GLN A 162 -3.05 -3.62 -14.85
CA GLN A 162 -3.34 -4.93 -14.29
C GLN A 162 -2.17 -5.33 -13.41
N THR A 163 -2.45 -5.86 -12.22
CA THR A 163 -1.40 -6.35 -11.32
C THR A 163 -1.50 -7.87 -11.20
N VAL A 164 -0.36 -8.53 -11.23
CA VAL A 164 -0.22 -9.98 -11.04
C VAL A 164 0.77 -10.19 -9.90
N LEU A 165 0.33 -10.85 -8.83
CA LEU A 165 1.18 -11.24 -7.73
C LEU A 165 1.62 -12.69 -7.95
N VAL A 166 2.92 -12.92 -7.94
CA VAL A 166 3.54 -14.22 -8.17
C VAL A 166 4.40 -14.58 -6.97
N SER A 167 4.25 -15.80 -6.47
CA SER A 167 5.15 -16.41 -5.51
C SER A 167 6.31 -17.09 -6.22
N ARG A 168 7.52 -16.99 -5.66
CA ARG A 168 8.66 -17.78 -6.14
C ARG A 168 8.45 -19.29 -6.05
N THR A 169 7.65 -19.76 -5.09
CA THR A 169 7.47 -21.20 -4.82
C THR A 169 6.19 -21.76 -5.43
N ARG A 170 5.09 -20.99 -5.45
CA ARG A 170 3.77 -21.46 -5.89
C ARG A 170 3.32 -20.95 -7.26
N GLY A 171 4.02 -19.97 -7.85
CA GLY A 171 3.60 -19.33 -9.09
C GLY A 171 2.54 -18.24 -8.86
N GLU A 172 1.60 -18.05 -9.78
CA GLU A 172 0.61 -16.97 -9.71
C GLU A 172 -0.30 -17.12 -8.48
N LEU A 173 -0.21 -16.16 -7.55
CA LEU A 173 -1.04 -16.13 -6.34
C LEU A 173 -2.37 -15.44 -6.61
N LYS A 174 -2.33 -14.31 -7.31
CA LYS A 174 -3.52 -13.50 -7.58
C LYS A 174 -3.30 -12.55 -8.74
N ARG A 175 -4.33 -12.40 -9.56
CA ARG A 175 -4.40 -11.41 -10.63
C ARG A 175 -5.61 -10.52 -10.42
N TRP A 176 -5.38 -9.21 -10.40
CA TRP A 176 -6.44 -8.23 -10.31
C TRP A 176 -7.01 -7.93 -11.69
N HIS A 177 -8.27 -7.51 -11.72
CA HIS A 177 -8.89 -7.05 -12.95
C HIS A 177 -8.24 -5.73 -13.43
N PRO A 178 -8.21 -5.47 -14.75
CA PRO A 178 -7.74 -4.19 -15.27
C PRO A 178 -8.54 -3.01 -14.69
N VAL A 179 -7.84 -2.01 -14.17
CA VAL A 179 -8.44 -0.76 -13.67
C VAL A 179 -7.88 0.41 -14.48
N SER A 180 -8.76 1.32 -14.90
CA SER A 180 -8.35 2.55 -15.61
C SER A 180 -7.45 3.41 -14.74
N GLY A 181 -6.45 4.03 -15.36
CA GLY A 181 -5.62 5.02 -14.69
C GLY A 181 -6.44 6.23 -14.23
N SER A 182 -5.99 6.89 -13.16
CA SER A 182 -6.64 8.10 -12.63
C SER A 182 -5.78 9.36 -12.77
N ARG A 183 -4.59 9.26 -13.36
CA ARG A 183 -3.74 10.42 -13.63
C ARG A 183 -4.24 11.19 -14.86
N ALA A 184 -4.67 12.43 -14.65
CA ALA A 184 -5.01 13.35 -15.73
C ALA A 184 -3.80 13.51 -16.67
N VAL A 185 -4.05 13.37 -17.97
CA VAL A 185 -3.06 13.68 -19.00
C VAL A 185 -3.11 15.20 -19.20
N LEU A 186 -2.02 15.89 -18.87
CA LEU A 186 -1.84 17.31 -19.20
C LEU A 186 -1.42 17.46 -20.66
#